data_AF-A0A336M7U7-F1
#
_entry.id   AF-A0A336M7U7-F1
#
_cell.length_a   1.000
_cell.length_b   1.000
_cell.length_c   1.000
_cell.angle_alpha   90.00
_cell.angle_beta   90.00
_cell.angle_gamma   90.00
#
_symmetry.space_group_name_H-M   'P 1'
#
loop_
_entity.id
_entity.type
_entity.pdbx_description
1 polymer ?
#
loop_
_entity_poly.entity_id
_entity_poly.type
_entity_poly.pdbx_seq_one_letter_code
_entity_poly.pdbx_strand_id
1 'polypeptide(L)'
;MTAKRQNQNLINSNNKKTLEKRFKANQRERTRMHLLNDAYDRLRDTFPVPQIIGIYGNTDDDSKVIQKLSKIETLRLACNYIQLLTDVLEHDKKVTKMELVDRLSLKISSMTSNLINTQLTLDMKLKENLLVLDEFGSEEQDEI
;
A
#
# COMPACT_ATOMS: atom_id res chain seq x y z
N MET A 1 -8.24 -61.08 18.85
CA MET A 1 -8.48 -60.09 17.78
C MET A 1 -8.88 -58.68 18.27
N THR A 2 -9.14 -58.48 19.56
CA THR A 2 -9.77 -57.25 20.11
C THR A 2 -8.77 -56.12 20.45
N ALA A 3 -7.58 -56.46 20.96
CA ALA A 3 -6.58 -55.48 21.40
C ALA A 3 -5.96 -54.66 20.25
N LYS A 4 -5.66 -55.29 19.09
CA LYS A 4 -5.19 -54.58 17.89
C LYS A 4 -6.20 -53.55 17.38
N ARG A 5 -7.50 -53.88 17.44
CA ARG A 5 -8.59 -53.02 16.98
C ARG A 5 -8.79 -51.80 17.88
N GLN A 6 -8.65 -51.97 19.20
CA GLN A 6 -8.67 -50.86 20.16
C GLN A 6 -7.50 -49.91 20.00
N ASN A 7 -6.29 -50.43 19.75
CA ASN A 7 -5.09 -49.61 19.54
C ASN A 7 -5.20 -48.77 18.24
N GLN A 8 -5.72 -49.37 17.16
CA GLN A 8 -6.00 -48.66 15.91
C GLN A 8 -7.01 -47.50 16.09
N ASN A 9 -8.04 -47.70 16.92
CA ASN A 9 -9.04 -46.67 17.21
C ASN A 9 -8.48 -45.51 18.03
N LEU A 10 -7.58 -45.78 18.98
CA LEU A 10 -6.88 -44.74 19.74
C LEU A 10 -5.98 -43.90 18.82
N ILE A 11 -5.22 -44.54 17.95
CA ILE A 11 -4.35 -43.87 16.97
C ILE A 11 -5.18 -42.97 16.04
N ASN A 12 -6.30 -43.48 15.53
CA ASN A 12 -7.19 -42.69 14.67
C ASN A 12 -7.84 -41.51 15.40
N SER A 13 -8.25 -41.69 16.67
CA SER A 13 -8.78 -40.61 17.50
C SER A 13 -7.73 -39.52 17.78
N ASN A 14 -6.49 -39.93 18.09
CA ASN A 14 -5.38 -39.01 18.32
C ASN A 14 -4.99 -38.25 17.04
N ASN A 15 -5.03 -38.91 15.88
CA ASN A 15 -4.83 -38.27 14.58
C ASN A 15 -5.93 -37.25 14.29
N LYS A 16 -7.21 -37.58 14.54
CA LYS A 16 -8.33 -36.64 14.36
C LYS A 16 -8.19 -35.39 15.24
N LYS A 17 -7.86 -35.57 16.53
CA LYS A 17 -7.58 -34.45 17.45
C LYS A 17 -6.40 -33.58 16.97
N THR A 18 -5.36 -34.20 16.41
CA THR A 18 -4.20 -33.47 15.87
C THR A 18 -4.56 -32.68 14.62
N LEU A 19 -5.38 -33.25 13.73
CA LEU A 19 -5.91 -32.56 12.54
C LEU A 19 -6.80 -31.37 12.92
N GLU A 20 -7.68 -31.53 13.91
CA GLU A 20 -8.54 -30.44 14.41
C GLU A 20 -7.71 -29.29 15.00
N LYS A 21 -6.63 -29.59 15.74
CA LYS A 21 -5.71 -28.56 16.25
C LYS A 21 -4.99 -27.83 15.11
N ARG A 22 -4.51 -28.55 14.09
CA ARG A 22 -3.88 -27.97 12.89
C ARG A 22 -4.87 -27.10 12.11
N PHE A 23 -6.10 -27.55 11.94
CA PHE A 23 -7.15 -26.79 11.27
C PHE A 23 -7.43 -25.46 11.98
N LYS A 24 -7.62 -25.48 13.32
CA LYS A 24 -7.80 -24.27 14.12
C LYS A 24 -6.59 -23.34 14.06
N ALA A 25 -5.36 -23.88 14.07
CA ALA A 25 -4.14 -23.09 13.92
C ALA A 25 -4.08 -22.39 12.55
N ASN A 26 -4.38 -23.11 11.47
CA ASN A 26 -4.41 -22.55 10.12
C ASN A 26 -5.48 -21.46 9.96
N GLN A 27 -6.64 -21.62 10.57
CA GLN A 27 -7.68 -20.60 10.57
C GLN A 27 -7.24 -19.32 11.30
N ARG A 28 -6.57 -19.47 12.45
CA ARG A 28 -6.00 -18.33 13.17
C ARG A 28 -4.93 -17.61 12.34
N GLU A 29 -4.05 -18.36 11.68
CA GLU A 29 -3.02 -17.76 10.83
C GLU A 29 -3.60 -17.03 9.63
N ARG A 30 -4.65 -17.58 8.99
CA ARG A 30 -5.39 -16.86 7.95
C ARG A 30 -5.95 -15.54 8.48
N THR A 31 -6.60 -15.57 9.64
CA THR A 31 -7.16 -14.36 10.28
C THR A 31 -6.06 -13.33 10.55
N ARG A 32 -4.91 -13.76 11.08
CA ARG A 32 -3.74 -12.90 11.31
C ARG A 32 -3.23 -12.27 10.01
N MET A 33 -3.18 -13.05 8.92
CA MET A 33 -2.77 -12.56 7.61
C MET A 33 -3.78 -11.58 6.98
N HIS A 34 -5.09 -11.78 7.20
CA HIS A 34 -6.11 -10.81 6.79
C HIS A 34 -5.89 -9.47 7.51
N LEU A 35 -5.75 -9.47 8.83
CA LEU A 35 -5.47 -8.25 9.61
C LEU A 35 -4.19 -7.52 9.13
N LEU A 36 -3.15 -8.28 8.77
CA LEU A 36 -1.93 -7.71 8.21
C LEU A 36 -2.20 -7.04 6.86
N ASN A 37 -2.92 -7.71 5.96
CA ASN A 37 -3.25 -7.16 4.65
C ASN A 37 -4.14 -5.91 4.77
N ASP A 38 -5.09 -5.91 5.69
CA ASP A 38 -5.93 -4.74 5.99
C ASP A 38 -5.09 -3.56 6.50
N ALA A 39 -4.03 -3.83 7.28
CA ALA A 39 -3.10 -2.79 7.71
C ALA A 39 -2.26 -2.23 6.55
N TYR A 40 -1.84 -3.09 5.61
CA TYR A 40 -1.19 -2.64 4.37
C TYR A 40 -2.10 -1.77 3.52
N ASP A 41 -3.37 -2.16 3.39
CA ASP A 41 -4.40 -1.41 2.68
C ASP A 41 -4.63 -0.03 3.33
N ARG A 42 -4.79 0.04 4.65
CA ARG A 42 -4.86 1.33 5.36
C ARG A 42 -3.61 2.20 5.19
N LEU A 43 -2.43 1.60 5.13
CA LEU A 43 -1.19 2.36 4.88
C LEU A 43 -1.18 2.96 3.48
N ARG A 44 -1.69 2.23 2.48
CA ARG A 44 -1.81 2.69 1.09
C ARG A 44 -2.72 3.92 0.94
N ASP A 45 -3.76 3.99 1.76
CA ASP A 45 -4.69 5.14 1.80
C ASP A 45 -4.04 6.43 2.32
N THR A 46 -2.88 6.35 2.98
CA THR A 46 -2.19 7.53 3.53
C THR A 46 -1.32 8.26 2.49
N PHE A 47 -1.08 7.67 1.33
CA PHE A 47 -0.15 8.22 0.36
C PHE A 47 -0.83 9.23 -0.59
N PRO A 48 -0.10 10.24 -1.08
CA PRO A 48 -0.60 11.25 -2.03
C PRO A 48 -0.79 10.73 -3.47
N VAL A 49 -1.12 9.45 -3.63
CA VAL A 49 -1.32 8.76 -4.91
C VAL A 49 -2.57 7.85 -4.86
N PRO A 50 -3.73 8.35 -4.39
CA PRO A 50 -4.88 7.52 -4.03
C PRO A 50 -5.46 6.70 -5.20
N GLN A 51 -5.32 7.18 -6.44
CA GLN A 51 -5.89 6.51 -7.63
C GLN A 51 -5.12 5.25 -8.07
N ILE A 52 -3.88 5.07 -7.59
CA ILE A 52 -3.00 3.96 -7.98
C ILE A 52 -2.96 2.87 -6.92
N ILE A 53 -3.06 3.27 -5.66
CA ILE A 53 -2.58 2.43 -4.58
C ILE A 53 -3.73 1.58 -4.01
N GLY A 54 -4.97 1.80 -4.47
CA GLY A 54 -6.18 1.15 -3.96
C GLY A 54 -6.40 1.66 -2.55
N ILE A 55 -7.42 2.45 -2.29
CA ILE A 55 -8.79 1.97 -2.23
C ILE A 55 -9.70 3.17 -2.46
N TYR A 56 -10.48 3.20 -3.54
CA TYR A 56 -11.84 3.75 -3.64
C TYR A 56 -12.29 3.51 -5.08
N GLY A 57 -12.76 2.29 -5.31
CA GLY A 57 -13.21 1.84 -6.61
C GLY A 57 -14.04 0.57 -6.49
N ASN A 58 -15.08 0.61 -5.64
CA ASN A 58 -16.34 0.01 -6.09
C ASN A 58 -16.90 0.98 -7.14
N THR A 59 -16.24 1.09 -8.27
CA THR A 59 -16.84 1.70 -9.45
C THR A 59 -17.41 0.53 -10.20
N ASP A 60 -18.71 0.54 -10.48
CA ASP A 60 -19.42 -0.41 -11.33
C ASP A 60 -18.94 -0.37 -12.81
N ASP A 61 -17.70 0.07 -13.02
CA ASP A 61 -16.97 0.13 -14.27
C ASP A 61 -15.83 -0.88 -14.18
N ASP A 62 -16.08 -2.08 -14.74
CA ASP A 62 -15.16 -3.23 -14.83
C ASP A 62 -13.83 -2.94 -15.54
N SER A 63 -13.61 -1.70 -15.98
CA SER A 63 -12.54 -1.32 -16.91
C SER A 63 -11.28 -0.77 -16.24
N LYS A 64 -11.31 -0.31 -14.98
CA LYS A 64 -10.13 0.30 -14.31
C LYS A 64 -9.51 -0.67 -13.31
N VAL A 65 -8.62 -1.54 -13.80
CA VAL A 65 -7.82 -2.45 -12.96
C VAL A 65 -6.86 -1.62 -12.09
N ILE A 66 -7.23 -1.37 -10.83
CA ILE A 66 -6.39 -0.67 -9.85
C ILE A 66 -5.31 -1.64 -9.36
N GLN A 67 -4.07 -1.45 -9.80
CA GLN A 67 -2.95 -2.30 -9.42
C GLN A 67 -2.40 -1.91 -8.04
N LYS A 68 -2.72 -2.69 -7.01
CA LYS A 68 -2.14 -2.52 -5.66
C LYS A 68 -0.62 -2.62 -5.70
N LEU A 69 0.06 -1.72 -5.00
CA LEU A 69 1.50 -1.82 -4.79
C LEU A 69 1.87 -3.13 -4.07
N SER A 70 3.00 -3.71 -4.45
CA SER A 70 3.56 -4.84 -3.71
C SER A 70 3.84 -4.47 -2.25
N LYS A 71 3.91 -5.45 -1.34
CA LYS A 71 4.21 -5.20 0.08
C LYS A 71 5.52 -4.44 0.25
N ILE A 72 6.55 -4.79 -0.53
CA ILE A 72 7.86 -4.13 -0.47
C ILE A 72 7.80 -2.69 -0.97
N GLU A 73 7.11 -2.42 -2.09
CA GLU A 73 6.97 -1.06 -2.61
C GLU A 73 6.12 -0.19 -1.68
N THR A 74 5.07 -0.77 -1.06
CA THR A 74 4.26 -0.07 -0.05
C THR A 74 5.11 0.40 1.13
N LEU A 75 6.00 -0.46 1.65
CA LEU A 75 6.91 -0.10 2.75
C LEU A 75 7.96 0.93 2.30
N ARG A 76 8.55 0.76 1.11
CA ARG A 76 9.54 1.72 0.58
C ARG A 76 8.93 3.10 0.40
N LEU A 77 7.73 3.17 -0.20
CA LEU A 77 7.01 4.42 -0.38
C LEU A 77 6.68 5.07 0.96
N ALA A 78 6.26 4.29 1.97
CA ALA A 78 6.04 4.81 3.31
C ALA A 78 7.30 5.43 3.92
N CYS A 79 8.44 4.75 3.84
CA CYS A 79 9.71 5.28 4.34
C CYS A 79 10.10 6.58 3.61
N ASN A 80 10.02 6.58 2.28
CA ASN A 80 10.34 7.75 1.47
C ASN A 80 9.44 8.93 1.81
N TYR A 81 8.13 8.69 1.98
CA TYR A 81 7.15 9.73 2.30
C TYR A 81 7.37 10.32 3.69
N ILE A 82 7.61 9.47 4.70
CA ILE A 82 7.96 9.93 6.06
C ILE A 82 9.23 10.79 6.00
N GLN A 83 10.30 10.31 5.36
CA GLN A 83 11.55 11.06 5.26
C GLN A 83 11.38 12.41 4.57
N LEU A 84 10.62 12.44 3.47
CA LEU A 84 10.33 13.69 2.77
C LEU A 84 9.58 14.68 3.68
N LEU A 85 8.50 14.25 4.34
CA LEU A 85 7.73 15.12 5.22
C LEU A 85 8.57 15.59 6.41
N THR A 86 9.40 14.72 6.99
CA THR A 86 10.34 15.08 8.04
C THR A 86 11.30 16.18 7.56
N ASP A 87 11.93 16.01 6.40
CA ASP A 87 12.87 17.00 5.87
C ASP A 87 12.19 18.36 5.62
N VAL A 88 10.98 18.34 5.06
CA VAL A 88 10.19 19.57 4.80
C VAL A 88 9.87 20.30 6.10
N LEU A 89 9.47 19.57 7.13
CA LEU A 89 9.13 20.14 8.44
C LEU A 89 10.37 20.65 9.20
N GLU A 90 11.50 19.95 9.10
CA GLU A 90 12.74 20.33 9.80
C GLU A 90 13.42 21.55 9.18
N HIS A 91 13.31 21.73 7.86
CA HIS A 91 13.99 22.80 7.13
C HIS A 91 13.04 23.94 6.71
N ASP A 92 11.74 23.82 7.01
CA ASP A 92 10.65 24.71 6.55
C ASP A 92 10.74 25.00 5.04
N LYS A 93 11.13 23.97 4.28
CA LYS A 93 11.46 24.08 2.85
C LYS A 93 10.45 23.31 2.01
N LYS A 94 9.69 24.06 1.22
CA LYS A 94 8.82 23.49 0.19
C LYS A 94 9.64 22.81 -0.91
N VAL A 95 9.10 21.76 -1.50
CA VAL A 95 9.73 20.99 -2.57
C VAL A 95 9.09 21.30 -3.92
N THR A 96 9.83 21.11 -5.02
CA THR A 96 9.23 21.18 -6.36
C THR A 96 8.45 19.89 -6.63
N LYS A 97 7.54 19.90 -7.61
CA LYS A 97 6.86 18.66 -8.04
C LYS A 97 7.86 17.59 -8.50
N MET A 98 8.92 18.01 -9.20
CA MET A 98 9.98 17.09 -9.66
C MET A 98 10.69 16.43 -8.48
N GLU A 99 11.14 17.22 -7.50
CA GLU A 99 11.82 16.70 -6.30
C GLU A 99 10.90 15.76 -5.50
N LEU A 100 9.61 16.10 -5.39
CA LEU A 100 8.62 15.25 -4.74
C LEU A 100 8.53 13.87 -5.42
N VAL A 101 8.42 13.83 -6.75
CA VAL A 101 8.36 12.58 -7.51
C VAL A 101 9.65 11.77 -7.36
N ASP A 102 10.81 12.42 -7.46
CA ASP A 102 12.12 11.76 -7.34
C ASP A 102 12.30 11.13 -5.95
N ARG A 103 11.99 11.88 -4.90
CA ARG A 103 12.08 11.43 -3.51
C ARG A 103 11.13 10.28 -3.21
N LEU A 104 9.89 10.34 -3.69
CA LEU A 104 8.92 9.26 -3.51
C LEU A 104 9.31 7.99 -4.29
N SER A 105 9.94 8.14 -5.46
CA SER A 105 10.26 7.04 -6.38
C SER A 105 11.57 6.31 -6.04
N LEU A 106 12.29 6.72 -4.99
CA LEU A 106 13.55 6.09 -4.56
C LEU A 106 13.39 4.59 -4.28
N LYS A 107 14.21 3.77 -4.96
CA LYS A 107 14.24 2.29 -4.85
C LYS A 107 12.89 1.62 -5.13
N ILE A 108 11.99 2.28 -5.84
CA ILE A 108 10.73 1.73 -6.32
C ILE A 108 10.92 1.20 -7.76
N SER A 109 10.02 0.34 -8.25
CA SER A 109 10.11 -0.16 -9.63
C SER A 109 9.87 0.96 -10.65
N SER A 110 10.42 0.81 -11.86
CA SER A 110 10.23 1.80 -12.93
C SER A 110 8.76 2.01 -13.29
N MET A 111 7.97 0.93 -13.31
CA MET A 111 6.52 1.03 -13.55
C MET A 111 5.84 1.90 -12.50
N THR A 112 6.10 1.63 -11.22
CA THR A 112 5.51 2.38 -10.12
C THR A 112 6.01 3.83 -10.07
N SER A 113 7.28 4.09 -10.41
CA SER A 113 7.83 5.45 -10.51
C SER A 113 7.11 6.30 -11.57
N ASN A 114 6.91 5.74 -12.77
CA ASN A 114 6.15 6.40 -13.84
C ASN A 114 4.70 6.66 -13.41
N LEU A 115 4.14 5.72 -12.67
CA LEU A 115 2.78 5.80 -12.16
C LEU A 115 2.65 6.93 -11.12
N ILE A 116 3.58 7.02 -10.17
CA ILE A 116 3.69 8.17 -9.25
C ILE A 116 3.79 9.48 -10.03
N ASN A 117 4.70 9.58 -11.00
CA ASN A 117 4.88 10.81 -11.78
C ASN A 117 3.60 11.29 -12.48
N THR A 118 2.81 10.36 -13.02
CA THR A 118 1.65 10.68 -13.87
C THR A 118 0.34 10.87 -13.11
N GLN A 119 0.20 10.31 -11.92
CA GLN A 119 -1.08 10.28 -11.18
C GLN A 119 -0.98 10.81 -9.75
N LEU A 120 0.19 11.34 -9.35
CA LEU A 120 0.35 12.01 -8.06
C LEU A 120 -0.69 13.11 -7.89
N THR A 121 -1.50 12.98 -6.85
CA THR A 121 -2.59 13.90 -6.53
C THR A 121 -2.49 14.28 -5.07
N LEU A 122 -2.21 15.56 -4.81
CA LEU A 122 -2.18 16.13 -3.47
C LEU A 122 -3.50 16.86 -3.22
N ASP A 123 -4.03 16.77 -2.00
CA ASP A 123 -5.09 17.69 -1.59
C ASP A 123 -4.57 19.13 -1.59
N MET A 124 -5.49 20.10 -1.70
CA MET A 124 -5.12 21.52 -1.86
C MET A 124 -4.26 22.02 -0.69
N LYS A 125 -4.58 21.61 0.54
CA LYS A 125 -3.85 22.04 1.72
C LYS A 125 -2.44 21.47 1.73
N LEU A 126 -2.29 20.18 1.40
CA LEU A 126 -0.98 19.56 1.30
C LEU A 126 -0.16 20.17 0.16
N LYS A 127 -0.79 20.44 -0.99
CA LYS A 127 -0.14 21.11 -2.13
C LYS A 127 0.44 22.48 -1.72
N GLU A 128 -0.33 23.31 -1.05
CA GLU A 128 0.09 24.66 -0.63
C GLU A 128 1.27 24.66 0.35
N ASN A 129 1.29 23.68 1.27
CA ASN A 129 2.32 23.60 2.31
C ASN A 129 3.56 22.81 1.87
N LEU A 130 3.40 21.84 0.97
CA LEU A 130 4.47 20.95 0.53
C LEU A 130 5.16 21.45 -0.74
N LEU A 131 4.40 22.01 -1.69
CA LEU A 131 4.94 22.40 -3.00
C LEU A 131 5.25 23.89 -3.07
N VAL A 132 6.38 24.21 -3.69
CA VAL A 132 6.61 25.56 -4.22
C VAL A 132 5.51 25.81 -5.24
N LEU A 133 4.71 26.86 -5.04
CA LEU A 133 3.81 27.34 -6.08
C LEU A 133 4.73 27.79 -7.22
N ASP A 134 4.61 27.19 -8.40
CA ASP A 134 5.43 27.59 -9.54
C ASP A 134 5.31 29.11 -9.74
N GLU A 135 6.36 29.84 -9.37
CA GLU A 135 6.63 31.14 -9.95
C GLU A 135 7.13 30.84 -11.38
N PHE A 136 6.57 31.51 -12.38
CA PHE A 136 6.68 31.29 -13.84
C PHE A 136 5.70 30.23 -14.41
N GLY A 137 4.71 30.56 -15.25
CA GLY A 137 4.39 31.82 -15.91
C GLY A 137 2.92 31.85 -16.29
N SER A 138 2.40 33.08 -16.40
CA SER A 138 1.26 33.42 -17.22
C SER A 138 1.34 32.68 -18.55
N GLU A 139 0.41 31.76 -18.78
CA GLU A 139 -0.10 31.57 -20.14
C GLU A 139 -0.73 32.91 -20.52
N GLU A 140 0.10 33.81 -21.08
CA GLU A 140 -0.39 34.79 -22.05
C GLU A 140 -1.16 33.97 -23.08
N GLN A 141 -2.48 34.05 -22.98
CA GLN A 141 -3.36 33.83 -24.11
C GLN A 141 -3.03 34.94 -25.11
N ASP A 142 -1.99 34.72 -25.91
CA ASP A 142 -1.83 35.41 -27.18
C ASP A 142 -2.94 34.89 -28.12
N GLU A 143 -4.12 35.49 -27.98
CA GLU A 143 -5.10 35.55 -29.07
C GLU A 143 -4.51 36.40 -30.20
N ILE A 144 -4.22 35.77 -31.34
CA ILE A 144 -4.32 36.40 -32.67
C ILE A 144 -5.36 35.61 -33.46
#